data_AF-A0ABD0N117-F1
#
_entry.id   AF-A0ABD0N117-F1
#
_cell.length_a   1.000
_cell.length_b   1.000
_cell.length_c   1.000
_cell.angle_alpha   90.00
_cell.angle_beta   90.00
_cell.angle_gamma   90.00
#
_symmetry.space_group_name_H-M   'P 1'
#
loop_
_entity.id
_entity.type
_entity.pdbx_description
1 polymer ?
#
loop_
_entity_poly.entity_id
_entity_poly.type
_entity_poly.pdbx_seq_one_letter_code
_entity_poly.pdbx_strand_id
1 'polypeptide(L)' 'MASLSEEVLLVVKRVRQRKQDGTLYLMAERIAWGPEGKDRFTVSHLYADIR' A
#
# COMPACT_ATOMS: atom_id res chain seq x y z
N MET A 1 -7.42 18.14 -11.07
CA MET A 1 -7.61 18.33 -9.62
C MET A 1 -6.69 17.34 -8.94
N ALA A 2 -5.73 17.79 -8.14
CA ALA A 2 -4.97 16.88 -7.28
C ALA A 2 -5.82 16.63 -6.03
N SER A 3 -6.37 15.44 -5.87
CA SER A 3 -6.99 15.04 -4.61
C SER A 3 -5.89 15.00 -3.54
N LEU A 4 -6.09 15.73 -2.45
CA LEU A 4 -5.12 15.84 -1.35
C LEU A 4 -5.05 14.56 -0.49
N SER A 5 -6.01 13.66 -0.64
CA SER A 5 -6.13 12.41 0.11
C SER A 5 -6.44 11.26 -0.83
N GLU A 6 -5.65 10.19 -0.74
CA GLU A 6 -5.95 8.93 -1.40
C GLU A 6 -7.07 8.18 -0.67
N GLU A 7 -7.93 7.52 -1.44
CA GLU A 7 -9.00 6.68 -0.90
C GLU A 7 -8.48 5.26 -0.63
N VAL A 8 -8.55 4.83 0.64
CA VAL A 8 -8.19 3.47 1.07
C VAL A 8 -9.44 2.59 1.05
N LEU A 9 -9.42 1.54 0.23
CA LEU A 9 -10.53 0.59 0.07
C LEU A 9 -10.44 -0.58 1.05
N LEU A 10 -9.22 -1.07 1.33
CA LEU A 10 -9.00 -2.19 2.24
C LEU A 10 -7.63 -2.11 2.92
N VAL A 11 -7.58 -2.54 4.18
CA VAL A 11 -6.35 -2.68 4.96
C VAL A 11 -6.16 -4.14 5.38
N VAL A 12 -5.07 -4.75 4.97
CA VAL A 12 -4.69 -6.12 5.33
C VAL A 12 -3.45 -6.07 6.22
N LYS A 13 -3.62 -6.43 7.49
CA LYS A 13 -2.53 -6.44 8.49
C LYS A 13 -1.74 -7.76 8.42
N ARG A 14 -0.50 -7.74 8.93
CA ARG A 14 0.41 -8.90 9.03
C ARG A 14 0.70 -9.58 7.68
N VAL A 15 0.94 -8.76 6.65
CA VAL A 15 1.35 -9.22 5.32
C VAL A 15 2.87 -9.23 5.23
N ARG A 16 3.44 -10.40 4.94
CA ARG A 16 4.90 -10.60 4.86
C ARG A 16 5.44 -10.30 3.47
N GLN A 17 6.46 -9.44 3.39
CA GLN A 17 7.18 -9.08 2.16
C GLN A 17 8.70 -9.06 2.42
N ARG A 18 9.51 -9.72 1.57
CA ARG A 18 10.98 -9.84 1.70
C ARG A 18 11.47 -10.05 3.15
N LYS A 19 10.84 -11.01 3.86
CA LYS A 19 11.12 -11.42 5.25
C LYS A 19 10.62 -10.47 6.35
N GLN A 20 10.02 -9.34 6.03
CA GLN A 20 9.47 -8.39 7.00
C GLN A 20 7.93 -8.41 7.00
N ASP A 21 7.32 -8.33 8.17
CA ASP A 21 5.87 -8.17 8.30
C ASP A 21 5.47 -6.70 8.22
N GLY A 22 4.29 -6.45 7.65
CA GLY A 22 3.77 -5.12 7.46
C GLY A 22 2.27 -5.10 7.19
N THR A 23 1.80 -3.96 6.70
CA THR A 23 0.41 -3.75 6.32
C THR A 23 0.33 -3.46 4.83
N LEU A 24 -0.56 -4.18 4.15
CA LEU A 24 -0.90 -3.97 2.75
C LEU A 24 -2.18 -3.12 2.69
N TYR A 25 -2.14 -2.10 1.86
CA TYR A 25 -3.22 -1.16 1.63
C TYR A 25 -3.64 -1.29 0.17
N LEU A 26 -4.93 -1.57 -0.05
CA LEU A 26 -5.56 -1.44 -1.35
C LEU A 26 -6.23 -0.06 -1.39
N MET A 27 -5.85 0.75 -2.36
CA MET A 27 -6.39 2.09 -2.56
C MET A 27 -7.17 2.11 -3.88
N ALA A 28 -7.81 3.23 -4.22
CA ALA A 28 -8.56 3.32 -5.48
C ALA A 28 -7.70 3.08 -6.73
N GLU A 29 -6.47 3.60 -6.78
CA GLU A 29 -5.64 3.59 -7.99
C GLU A 29 -4.36 2.75 -7.88
N ARG A 30 -3.98 2.37 -6.66
CA ARG A 30 -2.72 1.66 -6.39
C ARG A 30 -2.82 0.67 -5.24
N ILE A 31 -1.84 -0.22 -5.22
CA ILE A 31 -1.53 -1.05 -4.07
C ILE A 31 -0.27 -0.52 -3.39
N ALA A 32 -0.28 -0.47 -2.06
CA ALA A 32 0.84 -0.02 -1.27
C ALA A 32 1.11 -0.98 -0.10
N TRP A 33 2.38 -1.24 0.20
CA TRP A 33 2.79 -1.99 1.39
C TRP A 33 3.79 -1.17 2.19
N GLY A 34 3.56 -1.11 3.49
CA GLY A 34 4.45 -0.46 4.46
C GLY A 34 4.81 -1.43 5.58
N PRO A 35 6.08 -1.45 6.04
CA PRO A 35 6.46 -2.22 7.21
C PRO A 35 5.79 -1.66 8.47
N GLU A 36 5.56 -2.54 9.44
CA GLU A 36 4.92 -2.15 10.69
C GLU A 36 5.71 -1.07 11.43
N GLY A 37 5.02 -0.04 11.93
CA GLY A 37 5.62 1.07 12.67
C GLY A 37 6.36 2.11 11.82
N LYS A 38 6.19 2.12 10.49
CA LYS A 38 6.73 3.17 9.61
C LYS A 38 5.65 3.93 8.85
N ASP A 39 5.89 5.22 8.65
CA ASP A 39 4.97 6.14 7.97
C ASP A 39 5.13 6.18 6.44
N ARG A 40 6.04 5.36 5.88
CA ARG A 40 6.32 5.34 4.44
C ARG A 40 6.11 3.95 3.86
N PHE A 41 5.47 3.91 2.70
CA PHE A 41 5.36 2.69 1.89
C PHE A 41 6.69 2.37 1.23
N THR A 42 7.15 1.13 1.32
CA THR A 42 8.34 0.65 0.60
C THR A 42 7.97 -0.03 -0.72
N VAL A 43 6.70 -0.41 -0.88
CA VAL A 43 6.13 -0.88 -2.15
C VAL A 43 4.93 0.00 -2.45
N SER A 44 4.86 0.53 -3.66
CA SER A 44 3.74 1.33 -4.15
C SER A 44 3.68 1.20 -5.66
N HIS A 45 2.63 0.57 -6.17
CA HIS A 45 2.45 0.35 -7.60
C HIS A 45 1.03 0.72 -8.00
N LEU A 46 0.90 1.54 -9.05
CA LEU A 46 -0.39 1.77 -9.68
C LEU A 46 -0.92 0.44 -10.24
N TYR A 47 -2.23 0.25 -10.20
CA TYR A 47 -2.81 -0.97 -10.75
C TYR A 47 -2.54 -1.11 -12.25
N ALA A 48 -2.43 0.00 -12.97
CA ALA A 48 -2.11 0.02 -14.41
C ALA A 48 -0.73 -0.57 -14.73
N ASP A 49 0.21 -0.60 -13.77
CA ASP A 49 1.58 -1.10 -13.96
C ASP A 49 1.71 -2.61 -13.63
N ILE A 50 0.66 -3.23 -13.09
CA ILE A 50 0.65 -4.65 -12.68
C ILE A 50 -0.07 -5.46 -13.76
N ARG A 51 0.62 -6.46 -14.33
CA ARG A 51 0.08 -7.38 -15.34
C ARG A 51 -0.49 -8.65 -14.72
#